data_AF-A0A2T1CXZ5-F1
#
_entry.id   AF-A0A2T1CXZ5-F1
#
_cell.length_a   1.000
_cell.length_b   1.000
_cell.length_c   1.000
_cell.angle_alpha   90.00
_cell.angle_beta   90.00
_cell.angle_gamma   90.00
#
_symmetry.space_group_name_H-M   'P 1'
#
loop_
_entity.id
_entity.type
_entity.pdbx_description
1 polymer ?
#
loop_
_entity_poly.entity_id
_entity_poly.type
_entity_poly.pdbx_seq_one_letter_code
_entity_poly.pdbx_strand_id
1 'polypeptide(L)' 'MFIFQNPSDRRAIVEETIRPNHSGRVRFQGSWWFARCMADITIEPGEEVCVVGHQGITLLVEPSLVLTSGKN' A
#
# COMPACT_ATOMS: atom_id res chain seq x y z
N MET A 1 -12.82 -12.52 8.89
CA MET A 1 -11.87 -12.96 7.85
C MET A 1 -12.20 -12.16 6.60
N PHE A 2 -11.38 -11.16 6.24
CA PHE A 2 -11.64 -10.33 5.06
C PHE A 2 -11.24 -11.11 3.81
N ILE A 3 -12.22 -11.65 3.09
CA ILE A 3 -11.98 -12.27 1.78
C ILE A 3 -12.08 -11.16 0.74
N PHE A 4 -10.94 -10.63 0.33
CA PHE A 4 -10.86 -9.79 -0.87
C PHE A 4 -11.11 -10.67 -2.09
N GLN A 5 -12.37 -10.71 -2.54
CA GLN A 5 -12.83 -11.46 -3.71
C GLN A 5 -12.17 -10.93 -4.99
N ASN A 6 -11.88 -9.62 -5.05
CA ASN A 6 -11.19 -9.00 -6.18
C ASN A 6 -9.83 -8.40 -5.78
N PRO A 7 -8.79 -8.48 -6.64
CA PRO A 7 -7.50 -7.83 -6.41
C PRO A 7 -7.63 -6.31 -6.34
N SER A 8 -8.63 -5.73 -7.01
CA SER A 8 -8.93 -4.31 -6.94
C SER A 8 -9.35 -3.83 -5.55
N ASP A 9 -9.90 -4.71 -4.70
CA ASP A 9 -10.35 -4.38 -3.35
C ASP A 9 -9.19 -4.23 -2.36
N ARG A 10 -7.97 -4.59 -2.80
CA ARG A 10 -6.73 -4.50 -2.03
C ARG A 10 -5.93 -3.24 -2.35
N ARG A 11 -6.38 -2.41 -3.30
CA ARG A 11 -5.64 -1.21 -3.70
C ARG A 11 -5.84 -0.09 -2.69
N ALA A 12 -4.75 0.56 -2.33
CA ALA A 12 -4.71 1.73 -1.46
C ALA A 12 -3.80 2.79 -2.09
N ILE A 13 -4.10 4.05 -1.83
CA ILE A 13 -3.27 5.17 -2.28
C ILE A 13 -2.44 5.67 -1.10
N VAL A 14 -1.15 5.87 -1.30
CA VAL A 14 -0.28 6.45 -0.27
C VAL A 14 -0.61 7.93 -0.11
N GLU A 15 -0.89 8.35 1.12
CA GLU A 15 -1.16 9.74 1.49
C GLU A 15 0.03 10.35 2.24
N GLU A 16 0.76 9.53 3.00
CA GLU A 16 2.04 9.91 3.59
C GLU A 16 3.12 8.91 3.24
N THR A 17 4.32 9.42 2.94
CA THR A 17 5.49 8.64 2.55
C THR A 17 5.69 7.45 3.49
N ILE A 18 5.71 6.25 2.93
CA ILE A 18 6.07 5.02 3.64
C ILE A 18 7.55 4.82 3.43
N ARG A 19 8.34 4.93 4.50
CA ARG A 19 9.79 4.69 4.44
C ARG A 19 10.12 3.28 4.93
N PRO A 20 11.28 2.73 4.58
CA PRO A 20 11.72 1.48 5.17
C PRO A 20 11.73 1.56 6.68
N ASN A 21 11.21 0.52 7.33
CA ASN A 21 11.09 0.43 8.80
C ASN A 21 10.20 1.49 9.47
N HIS A 22 9.50 2.33 8.70
CA HIS A 22 8.63 3.39 9.21
C HIS A 22 7.23 3.27 8.61
N SER A 23 6.22 3.41 9.46
CA SER A 23 4.83 3.43 9.02
C SER A 23 4.51 4.76 8.32
N GLY A 24 3.86 4.70 7.15
CA GLY A 24 3.21 5.85 6.53
C GLY A 24 1.69 5.75 6.66
N ARG A 25 0.97 6.49 5.82
CA ARG A 25 -0.50 6.48 5.77
C ARG A 25 -1.00 6.21 4.37
N VAL A 26 -2.05 5.40 4.29
CA VAL A 26 -2.74 5.10 3.04
C VAL A 26 -4.22 5.38 3.16
N ARG A 27 -4.82 5.76 2.04
CA ARG A 27 -6.27 5.78 1.84
C ARG A 27 -6.70 4.41 1.33
N PHE A 28 -7.40 3.66 2.17
CA PHE A 28 -7.93 2.34 1.84
C PHE A 28 -9.42 2.28 2.12
N GLN A 29 -10.21 1.89 1.11
CA GLN A 29 -11.68 1.81 1.18
C GLN A 29 -12.35 3.08 1.78
N GLY A 30 -11.85 4.27 1.41
CA GLY A 30 -12.41 5.53 1.89
C GLY A 30 -12.13 5.86 3.37
N SER A 31 -11.17 5.17 4.01
CA SER A 31 -10.67 5.48 5.35
C SER A 31 -9.15 5.64 5.34
N TRP A 32 -8.60 6.35 6.33
CA TRP A 32 -7.14 6.46 6.51
C TRP A 32 -6.65 5.34 7.42
N TRP A 33 -5.59 4.68 6.98
CA TRP A 33 -4.98 3.57 7.71
C TRP A 33 -3.48 3.77 7.80
N PHE A 34 -2.89 3.34 8.92
CA PHE A 34 -1.44 3.17 9.00
C PHE A 34 -1.02 2.08 8.03
N ALA A 35 0.05 2.31 7.28
CA ALA A 35 0.60 1.33 6.36
C ALA A 35 2.09 1.15 6.60
N ARG A 36 2.55 -0.09 6.48
CA ARG A 36 3.97 -0.42 6.52
C ARG A 36 4.32 -1.28 5.32
N CYS A 37 5.39 -0.92 4.64
CA CYS A 37 6.00 -1.77 3.63
C CYS A 37 7.08 -2.64 4.28
N MET A 38 7.06 -3.94 3.96
CA MET A 38 8.08 -4.89 4.43
C MET A 38 9.35 -4.85 3.58
N ALA A 39 9.24 -4.33 2.35
CA ALA A 39 10.40 -4.10 1.49
C ALA A 39 11.17 -2.86 1.93
N ASP A 40 12.48 -2.85 1.69
CA ASP A 40 13.37 -1.72 1.95
C ASP A 40 13.24 -0.66 0.84
N ILE A 41 12.02 -0.17 0.64
CA ILE A 41 11.68 0.84 -0.36
C ILE A 41 10.98 2.03 0.29
N THR A 42 11.16 3.20 -0.30
CA THR A 42 10.36 4.38 0.01
C THR A 42 9.23 4.50 -1.00
N ILE A 43 8.00 4.63 -0.53
CA ILE A 43 6.82 4.85 -1.36
C ILE A 43 6.29 6.24 -1.07
N GLU A 44 6.21 7.07 -2.10
CA GLU A 44 5.82 8.46 -1.99
C GLU A 44 4.28 8.64 -2.02
N PRO A 45 3.75 9.75 -1.48
CA PRO A 45 2.34 10.09 -1.60
C PRO A 45 1.88 10.15 -3.06
N GLY A 46 0.69 9.61 -3.33
CA GLY A 46 0.09 9.50 -4.67
C GLY A 46 0.33 8.14 -5.34
N GLU A 47 1.29 7.34 -4.87
CA GLU A 47 1.55 6.01 -5.41
C GLU A 47 0.47 5.00 -4.99
N GLU A 48 0.14 4.07 -5.88
CA GLU A 48 -0.79 2.97 -5.61
C GLU A 48 -0.04 1.75 -5.02
N VAL A 49 -0.56 1.23 -3.93
CA VAL A 49 -0.02 0.05 -3.22
C VAL A 49 -1.10 -1.00 -3.03
N CYS A 50 -0.66 -2.27 -2.91
CA CYS A 50 -1.54 -3.39 -2.66
C CYS A 50 -1.45 -3.80 -1.18
N VAL A 51 -2.59 -3.82 -0.50
CA VAL A 51 -2.74 -4.35 0.86
C VAL A 51 -2.68 -5.87 0.79
N VAL A 52 -1.58 -6.42 1.32
CA VAL A 52 -1.34 -7.87 1.39
C VAL A 52 -1.79 -8.48 2.71
N GLY A 53 -2.01 -7.66 3.73
CA GLY A 53 -2.50 -8.10 5.03
C GLY A 53 -2.62 -6.95 6.02
N HIS A 54 -2.77 -7.29 7.30
CA HIS A 54 -2.79 -6.32 8.38
C HIS A 54 -2.14 -6.90 9.64
N GLN A 55 -1.44 -6.05 10.38
CA GLN A 55 -0.84 -6.33 11.69
C GLN A 55 -1.47 -5.37 12.71
N GLY A 56 -2.50 -5.84 13.41
CA GLY A 56 -3.29 -4.99 14.32
C GLY A 56 -3.99 -3.86 13.55
N ILE A 57 -3.63 -2.62 13.85
CA ILE A 57 -4.15 -1.41 13.20
C ILE A 57 -3.30 -0.94 12.00
N THR A 58 -2.22 -1.64 11.67
CA THR A 58 -1.32 -1.29 10.57
C THR A 58 -1.56 -2.23 9.40
N LEU A 59 -1.86 -1.69 8.23
CA LEU A 59 -1.96 -2.45 6.99
C LEU A 59 -0.55 -2.79 6.48
N LEU A 60 -0.36 -4.04 6.06
CA LEU A 60 0.84 -4.46 5.37
C LEU A 60 0.61 -4.25 3.88
N VAL A 61 1.49 -3.46 3.25
CA VAL A 61 1.36 -3.10 1.85
C VAL A 61 2.62 -3.45 1.06
N GLU A 62 2.43 -3.79 -0.20
CA GLU A 62 3.48 -3.98 -1.18
C GLU A 62 3.29 -2.94 -2.30
N PRO A 63 4.38 -2.46 -2.91
CA PRO A 63 4.27 -1.59 -4.07
C PRO A 63 3.48 -2.32 -5.15
N SER A 64 2.51 -1.64 -5.78
CA SER A 64 1.97 -2.19 -7.01
C SER A 64 3.12 -2.15 -8.00
N LEU A 65 3.69 -3.32 -8.32
CA LEU A 65 4.58 -3.47 -9.47
C LEU A 65 3.73 -3.24 -10.71
N VAL A 66 3.37 -1.99 -10.98
CA VAL A 66 3.13 -1.56 -12.34
C VAL A 66 4.49 -1.70 -12.98
N LEU A 67 4.73 -2.84 -13.62
CA LEU A 67 5.78 -2.96 -14.61
C LEU A 67 5.53 -1.79 -15.54
N THR A 68 6.31 -0.71 -15.40
CA THR A 68 6.34 0.38 -16.35
C THR A 68 6.99 -0.19 -17.59
N SER A 69 6.21 -0.97 -18.33
CA SER A 69 6.49 -1.29 -19.72
C SER A 69 6.57 0.04 -20.45
N GLY A 70 7.79 0.41 -20.82
CA GLY A 70 8.05 1.33 -21.92
C GLY A 70 7.66 2.78 -21.66
N LYS A 71 8.55 3.52 -20.99
CA LYS A 71 8.76 4.92 -21.35
C LYS A 71 9.39 4.91 -22.77
N ASN A 72 8.56 5.07 -23.80
CA ASN A 72 8.97 5.28 -25.20
C ASN A 72 8.88 6.76 -25.56
#